data_AF-A0A8J6KP48-F1
#
_entry.id   AF-A0A8J6KP48-F1
#
_cell.length_a   1.000
_cell.length_b   1.000
_cell.length_c   1.000
_cell.angle_alpha   90.00
_cell.angle_beta   90.00
_cell.angle_gamma   90.00
#
_symmetry.space_group_name_H-M   'P 1'
#
loop_
_entity.id
_entity.type
_entity.pdbx_description
1 polymer ?
#
loop_
_entity_poly.entity_id
_entity_poly.type
_entity_poly.pdbx_seq_one_letter_code
_entity_poly.pdbx_strand_id
1 'polypeptide(L)'
;MPADTVFDKEALFGVTSTDYYFLSDGLFVPEDQLENQKPLQLDVIMVEPYKLCNNQDDSDSVSSAKRPKLALGDRESISSANGDPCSEELSGDAGTPRSDHACQETSCSCSGGQQYQSPASTGNILEMLKDGDAFVLDIDLDFFSVKNPFKEMFTQDEYKILQKLYQFKKPDSNLTEEDLVDIVDTRTHQLEDLEAIFADLCDGDGEETVQIWASNPGMESLVPLVQSLKKRMEVPDYEMVHQAGLTCDYSELPHHISTEEEIECLIQSVYYLLKNLPKPTLVTIARSSLDDYCPPEQVDSIQEKVLGVLSSLYGTLDTHLVYSEESPPC
;
A
#
# COMPACT_ATOMS: atom_id res chain seq x y z
N MET A 1 -22.26 -10.12 6.24
CA MET A 1 -21.39 -11.24 6.65
C MET A 1 -21.88 -11.76 7.99
N PRO A 2 -21.77 -13.07 8.30
CA PRO A 2 -22.02 -13.56 9.66
C PRO A 2 -20.91 -13.07 10.61
N ALA A 3 -21.29 -12.72 11.84
CA ALA A 3 -20.39 -12.19 12.86
C ALA A 3 -19.65 -13.32 13.60
N ASP A 4 -18.86 -14.09 12.85
CA ASP A 4 -18.07 -15.23 13.35
C ASP A 4 -16.55 -14.94 13.29
N THR A 5 -16.14 -13.71 13.60
CA THR A 5 -14.76 -13.35 13.95
C THR A 5 -14.60 -13.20 15.47
N VAL A 6 -15.19 -14.14 16.22
CA VAL A 6 -14.64 -14.46 17.54
C VAL A 6 -13.23 -14.98 17.28
N PHE A 7 -12.21 -14.27 17.78
CA PHE A 7 -10.86 -14.83 17.83
C PHE A 7 -10.89 -16.06 18.73
N ASP A 8 -10.96 -17.24 18.10
CA ASP A 8 -10.83 -18.52 18.78
C ASP A 8 -9.41 -18.59 19.37
N LYS A 9 -9.29 -18.27 20.66
CA LYS A 9 -8.00 -18.18 21.39
C LYS A 9 -7.22 -19.51 21.40
N GLU A 10 -7.78 -20.58 20.84
CA GLU A 10 -7.12 -21.88 20.62
C GLU A 10 -6.08 -21.87 19.48
N ALA A 11 -5.97 -20.80 18.67
CA ALA A 11 -5.04 -20.74 17.52
C ALA A 11 -4.28 -19.41 17.34
N LEU A 12 -3.84 -18.76 18.42
CA LEU A 12 -2.97 -17.58 18.32
C LEU A 12 -1.54 -17.97 17.92
N PHE A 13 -0.97 -17.28 16.92
CA PHE A 13 0.44 -17.48 16.52
C PHE A 13 1.32 -16.42 17.18
N GLY A 14 2.13 -16.82 18.15
CA GLY A 14 3.12 -15.94 18.79
C GLY A 14 4.45 -15.91 18.04
N VAL A 15 5.19 -14.80 18.16
CA VAL A 15 6.53 -14.62 17.59
C VAL A 15 7.52 -14.11 18.65
N THR A 16 8.80 -14.40 18.47
CA THR A 16 9.87 -13.83 19.33
C THR A 16 10.43 -12.50 18.79
N SER A 17 9.87 -11.95 17.70
CA SER A 17 10.35 -10.69 17.13
C SER A 17 9.95 -9.50 17.98
N THR A 18 10.91 -8.60 18.22
CA THR A 18 10.72 -7.35 18.95
C THR A 18 10.41 -6.17 18.02
N ASP A 19 10.11 -6.41 16.74
CA ASP A 19 9.68 -5.35 15.82
C ASP A 19 8.35 -4.76 16.30
N TYR A 20 8.22 -3.43 16.24
CA TYR A 20 7.07 -2.73 16.82
C TYR A 20 5.71 -3.20 16.32
N TYR A 21 5.65 -3.75 15.10
CA TYR A 21 4.46 -4.35 14.50
C TYR A 21 3.94 -5.59 15.26
N PHE A 22 4.83 -6.42 15.80
CA PHE A 22 4.41 -7.58 16.60
C PHE A 22 4.10 -7.18 18.05
N LEU A 23 4.68 -6.08 18.53
CA LEU A 23 4.40 -5.53 19.86
C LEU A 23 3.06 -4.77 19.91
N SER A 24 2.69 -4.07 18.85
CA SER A 24 1.38 -3.38 18.73
C SER A 24 0.21 -4.36 18.67
N ASP A 25 0.42 -5.48 18.00
CA ASP A 25 -0.63 -6.47 17.71
C ASP A 25 -0.73 -7.53 18.81
N GLY A 26 0.06 -7.40 19.89
CA GLY A 26 0.06 -8.32 21.03
C GLY A 26 0.66 -9.70 20.73
N LEU A 27 1.46 -9.82 19.68
CA LEU A 27 1.96 -11.10 19.14
C LEU A 27 3.32 -11.54 19.69
N PHE A 28 4.06 -10.67 20.38
CA PHE A 28 5.34 -11.07 20.98
C PHE A 28 5.13 -12.01 22.17
N VAL A 29 5.83 -13.15 22.15
CA VAL A 29 5.81 -14.18 23.19
C VAL A 29 7.25 -14.66 23.45
N PRO A 30 7.71 -14.76 24.71
CA PRO A 30 9.02 -15.32 25.04
C PRO A 30 9.22 -16.74 24.51
N GLU A 31 10.47 -17.08 24.13
CA GLU A 31 10.79 -18.37 23.49
C GLU A 31 10.45 -19.58 24.36
N ASP A 32 10.47 -19.45 25.69
CA ASP A 32 10.14 -20.54 26.62
C ASP A 32 8.61 -20.78 26.78
N GLN A 33 7.77 -19.86 26.28
CA GLN A 33 6.31 -19.95 26.33
C GLN A 33 5.68 -20.43 25.00
N LEU A 34 6.45 -20.46 23.91
CA LEU A 34 5.96 -20.89 22.60
C LEU A 34 5.88 -22.42 22.47
N GLU A 35 4.74 -22.94 22.03
CA GLU A 35 4.58 -24.35 21.64
C GLU A 35 4.81 -24.56 20.13
N ASN A 36 5.24 -25.76 19.72
CA ASN A 36 5.40 -26.17 18.31
C ASN A 36 6.25 -25.22 17.43
N GLN A 37 7.24 -24.58 18.05
CA GLN A 37 8.12 -23.57 17.45
C GLN A 37 8.72 -24.00 16.11
N LYS A 38 8.77 -23.05 15.17
CA LYS A 38 9.45 -23.17 13.87
C LYS A 38 10.27 -21.90 13.62
N PRO A 39 11.52 -22.02 13.15
CA PRO A 39 12.26 -20.84 12.71
C PRO A 39 11.57 -20.24 11.48
N LEU A 40 11.30 -18.93 11.54
CA LEU A 40 10.82 -18.13 10.43
C LEU A 40 11.87 -17.04 10.15
N GLN A 41 12.18 -16.83 8.87
CA GLN A 41 13.00 -15.72 8.40
C GLN A 41 12.15 -14.86 7.49
N LEU A 42 12.13 -13.55 7.75
CA LEU A 42 11.40 -12.55 6.95
C LEU A 42 12.41 -11.60 6.31
N ASP A 43 12.52 -11.64 4.99
CA ASP A 43 13.39 -10.75 4.21
C ASP A 43 12.55 -9.73 3.44
N VAL A 44 12.56 -8.48 3.93
CA VAL A 44 11.84 -7.36 3.29
C VAL A 44 12.75 -6.69 2.25
N ILE A 45 12.31 -6.67 1.00
CA ILE A 45 13.09 -6.14 -0.13
C ILE A 45 12.30 -5.06 -0.86
N MET A 46 12.83 -3.85 -0.88
CA MET A 46 12.26 -2.73 -1.64
C MET A 46 12.48 -2.94 -3.15
N VAL A 47 11.39 -2.98 -3.90
CA VAL A 47 11.40 -3.02 -5.37
C VAL A 47 11.49 -1.59 -5.91
N GLU A 48 12.65 -1.22 -6.46
CA GLU A 48 12.79 0.11 -7.08
C GLU A 48 11.95 0.21 -8.37
N PRO A 49 11.24 1.33 -8.60
CA PRO A 49 10.46 1.51 -9.81
C PRO A 49 11.35 1.62 -11.05
N TYR A 50 10.95 0.92 -12.12
CA TYR A 50 11.69 0.88 -13.37
C TYR A 50 11.69 2.28 -13.99
N LYS A 51 12.88 2.90 -14.05
CA LYS A 51 13.02 4.21 -14.68
C LYS A 51 12.80 4.06 -16.17
N LEU A 52 11.68 4.60 -16.66
CA LEU A 52 11.42 4.74 -18.08
C LEU A 52 12.52 5.65 -18.67
N CYS A 53 13.51 5.06 -19.33
CA CYS A 53 14.48 5.82 -20.10
C CYS A 53 13.73 6.50 -21.25
N ASN A 54 13.59 7.83 -21.18
CA ASN A 54 13.13 8.66 -22.29
C ASN A 54 14.16 8.65 -23.43
N ASN A 55 14.29 7.50 -24.10
CA ASN A 55 15.10 7.33 -25.29
C ASN A 55 14.32 7.86 -26.50
N GLN A 56 14.06 9.16 -26.50
CA GLN A 56 13.67 9.89 -27.68
C GLN A 56 14.92 10.45 -28.36
N ASP A 57 15.75 9.54 -28.87
CA ASP A 57 16.70 9.70 -29.97
C ASP A 57 17.58 8.45 -30.09
N ASP A 58 17.18 7.54 -30.97
CA ASP A 58 18.13 6.84 -31.84
C ASP A 58 17.40 6.45 -33.12
N SER A 59 17.52 7.31 -34.13
CA SER A 59 16.98 7.10 -35.47
C SER A 59 17.84 6.06 -36.21
N ASP A 60 17.77 4.80 -35.78
CA ASP A 60 18.70 3.80 -36.28
C ASP A 60 18.38 3.40 -37.72
N SER A 61 19.35 3.64 -38.59
CA SER A 61 19.15 3.78 -40.03
C SER A 61 18.84 2.44 -40.72
N VAL A 62 17.59 2.26 -41.19
CA VAL A 62 17.23 1.12 -42.03
C VAL A 62 17.87 1.23 -43.42
N SER A 63 19.01 0.56 -43.60
CA SER A 63 19.80 0.56 -44.83
C SER A 63 19.06 -0.09 -46.01
N SER A 64 18.30 0.71 -46.77
CA SER A 64 17.52 0.25 -47.92
C SER A 64 18.33 0.29 -49.23
N ALA A 65 18.94 -0.84 -49.59
CA ALA A 65 19.72 -0.96 -50.83
C ALA A 65 18.88 -1.47 -52.02
N LYS A 66 18.52 -0.57 -52.96
CA LYS A 66 18.62 -0.74 -54.44
C LYS A 66 17.95 0.42 -55.21
N ARG A 67 18.70 1.05 -56.13
CA ARG A 67 18.18 1.98 -57.17
C ARG A 67 17.60 1.18 -58.36
N PRO A 68 16.77 1.78 -59.24
CA PRO A 68 17.34 2.47 -60.41
C PRO A 68 16.62 3.76 -60.88
N LYS A 69 17.38 4.86 -60.90
CA LYS A 69 17.58 5.83 -62.00
C LYS A 69 16.42 6.09 -63.01
N LEU A 70 15.95 7.35 -63.06
CA LEU A 70 15.56 8.04 -64.31
C LEU A 70 15.74 9.58 -64.16
N ALA A 71 15.49 10.35 -65.23
CA ALA A 71 16.25 11.56 -65.55
C ALA A 71 15.43 12.86 -65.75
N LEU A 72 16.14 14.00 -65.66
CA LEU A 72 15.84 15.37 -66.16
C LEU A 72 14.56 16.10 -65.68
N GLY A 73 14.70 17.42 -65.46
CA GLY A 73 13.58 18.37 -65.38
C GLY A 73 13.95 19.70 -64.70
N ASP A 74 14.04 20.78 -65.47
CA ASP A 74 14.37 22.13 -64.98
C ASP A 74 13.17 22.93 -64.42
N ARG A 75 13.51 24.08 -63.80
CA ARG A 75 12.76 25.37 -63.67
C ARG A 75 11.92 25.69 -62.42
N GLU A 76 12.40 26.76 -61.75
CA GLU A 76 11.72 28.04 -61.49
C GLU A 76 10.21 28.08 -61.16
N SER A 77 9.81 28.74 -60.05
CA SER A 77 9.06 30.03 -60.08
C SER A 77 8.11 30.32 -58.88
N ILE A 78 8.49 31.27 -58.03
CA ILE A 78 7.70 32.46 -57.55
C ILE A 78 6.42 32.31 -56.66
N SER A 79 6.53 32.86 -55.42
CA SER A 79 5.57 33.62 -54.55
C SER A 79 4.20 33.00 -54.12
N SER A 80 3.59 33.31 -52.97
CA SER A 80 3.33 34.65 -52.37
C SER A 80 2.85 34.66 -50.90
N ALA A 81 3.37 35.62 -50.14
CA ALA A 81 2.68 36.60 -49.27
C ALA A 81 1.73 36.22 -48.09
N ASN A 82 2.18 36.64 -46.89
CA ASN A 82 1.50 37.48 -45.87
C ASN A 82 0.38 36.93 -44.96
N GLY A 83 0.52 37.19 -43.65
CA GLY A 83 -0.56 37.07 -42.65
C GLY A 83 -0.08 37.12 -41.18
N ASP A 84 0.25 38.31 -40.68
CA ASP A 84 0.54 38.68 -39.26
C ASP A 84 -0.27 40.00 -38.99
N PRO A 85 -0.48 40.58 -37.77
CA PRO A 85 0.33 40.46 -36.55
C PRO A 85 -0.36 40.67 -35.15
N CYS A 86 0.48 40.81 -34.10
CA CYS A 86 0.28 41.51 -32.80
C CYS A 86 -0.64 40.84 -31.72
N SER A 87 -0.51 41.11 -30.40
CA SER A 87 0.11 42.26 -29.66
C SER A 87 0.81 41.81 -28.35
N GLU A 88 1.97 42.37 -27.97
CA GLU A 88 2.23 43.50 -27.02
C GLU A 88 2.24 43.23 -25.49
N GLU A 89 3.44 43.50 -24.94
CA GLU A 89 3.89 43.97 -23.61
C GLU A 89 3.01 45.10 -22.93
N LEU A 90 3.14 45.57 -21.66
CA LEU A 90 4.08 45.42 -20.51
C LEU A 90 3.54 46.10 -19.19
N SER A 91 4.14 45.78 -18.03
CA SER A 91 4.40 46.64 -16.81
C SER A 91 3.39 46.92 -15.66
N GLY A 92 3.88 46.79 -14.41
CA GLY A 92 3.52 47.57 -13.19
C GLY A 92 2.75 46.81 -12.07
N ASP A 93 3.35 46.25 -10.99
CA ASP A 93 3.98 46.88 -9.80
C ASP A 93 2.96 47.57 -8.83
N ALA A 94 2.89 47.39 -7.49
CA ALA A 94 3.78 46.78 -6.48
C ALA A 94 3.01 46.25 -5.22
N GLY A 95 3.66 45.50 -4.30
CA GLY A 95 3.23 45.38 -2.87
C GLY A 95 3.42 44.03 -2.14
N THR A 96 4.26 43.99 -1.09
CA THR A 96 4.43 42.85 -0.15
C THR A 96 3.98 43.24 1.27
N PRO A 97 3.60 42.29 2.16
CA PRO A 97 4.58 41.87 3.18
C PRO A 97 4.58 40.36 3.52
N ARG A 98 5.63 39.94 4.24
CA ARG A 98 5.97 38.56 4.65
C ARG A 98 5.02 37.95 5.71
N SER A 99 4.98 36.62 5.71
CA SER A 99 4.89 35.80 6.93
C SER A 99 5.76 34.55 6.74
N ASP A 100 6.74 34.32 7.61
CA ASP A 100 7.70 33.22 7.49
C ASP A 100 7.14 31.92 8.11
N HIS A 101 7.30 30.78 7.42
CA HIS A 101 7.46 29.47 8.05
C HIS A 101 8.31 28.58 7.15
N ALA A 102 9.44 28.11 7.68
CA ALA A 102 10.42 27.34 6.93
C ALA A 102 10.20 25.83 7.13
N CYS A 103 9.97 25.12 6.03
CA CYS A 103 10.21 23.69 5.92
C CYS A 103 11.31 23.51 4.88
N GLN A 104 12.45 22.93 5.27
CA GLN A 104 13.58 22.70 4.36
C GLN A 104 13.30 21.45 3.51
N GLU A 105 12.83 21.65 2.29
CA GLU A 105 12.91 20.63 1.25
C GLU A 105 14.38 20.33 0.96
N THR A 106 14.81 19.09 1.21
CA THR A 106 16.16 18.65 0.88
C THR A 106 16.20 18.24 -0.58
N SER A 107 16.48 19.20 -1.46
CA SER A 107 16.54 18.98 -2.91
C SER A 107 17.72 18.07 -3.30
N CYS A 108 17.43 16.80 -3.58
CA CYS A 108 18.42 15.81 -3.99
C CYS A 108 18.87 16.03 -5.46
N SER A 109 19.93 16.81 -5.66
CA SER A 109 20.53 17.02 -6.98
C SER A 109 21.30 15.79 -7.49
N CYS A 110 20.62 14.92 -8.23
CA CYS A 110 21.21 13.74 -8.85
C CYS A 110 22.13 14.11 -10.03
N SER A 111 23.45 14.13 -9.81
CA SER A 111 24.44 14.23 -10.89
C SER A 111 24.58 12.88 -11.61
N GLY A 112 24.53 12.90 -12.94
CA GLY A 112 24.41 11.69 -13.75
C GLY A 112 25.60 10.73 -13.68
N GLY A 113 25.29 9.44 -13.60
CA GLY A 113 26.23 8.32 -13.70
C GLY A 113 25.43 7.04 -13.90
N GLN A 114 25.89 6.15 -14.77
CA GLN A 114 25.19 4.89 -15.09
C GLN A 114 25.11 4.00 -13.85
N GLN A 115 23.89 3.59 -13.47
CA GLN A 115 23.69 2.53 -12.50
C GLN A 115 22.57 1.61 -12.98
N TYR A 116 22.99 0.42 -13.43
CA TYR A 116 22.11 -0.73 -13.57
C TYR A 116 21.48 -1.06 -12.21
N GLN A 117 20.33 -1.76 -12.22
CA GLN A 117 19.72 -2.35 -11.03
C GLN A 117 20.79 -2.92 -10.10
N SER A 118 20.75 -2.59 -8.81
CA SER A 118 21.71 -3.13 -7.85
C SER A 118 21.60 -4.66 -7.84
N PRO A 119 22.65 -5.40 -8.24
CA PRO A 119 22.59 -6.87 -8.29
C PRO A 119 22.53 -7.51 -6.90
N ALA A 120 22.52 -6.71 -5.82
CA ALA A 120 22.39 -7.17 -4.45
C ALA A 120 20.99 -7.70 -4.11
N SER A 121 19.91 -7.05 -4.56
CA SER A 121 18.54 -7.43 -4.14
C SER A 121 18.08 -8.77 -4.76
N THR A 122 18.25 -8.92 -6.07
CA THR A 122 17.99 -10.20 -6.78
C THR A 122 19.01 -11.28 -6.42
N GLY A 123 20.26 -10.90 -6.10
CA GLY A 123 21.29 -11.83 -5.66
C GLY A 123 20.89 -12.58 -4.38
N ASN A 124 20.35 -11.86 -3.40
CA ASN A 124 19.91 -12.39 -2.11
C ASN A 124 18.72 -13.37 -2.29
N ILE A 125 17.65 -12.95 -2.99
CA ILE A 125 16.47 -13.83 -3.23
C ILE A 125 16.89 -15.09 -3.99
N LEU A 126 17.75 -14.95 -5.00
CA LEU A 126 18.23 -16.09 -5.77
C LEU A 126 19.11 -17.02 -4.91
N GLU A 127 19.80 -16.52 -3.89
CA GLU A 127 20.53 -17.33 -2.91
C GLU A 127 19.60 -18.10 -1.96
N MET A 128 18.48 -17.50 -1.54
CA MET A 128 17.45 -18.20 -0.77
C MET A 128 16.75 -19.31 -1.60
N LEU A 129 16.52 -19.07 -2.89
CA LEU A 129 15.84 -20.02 -3.79
C LEU A 129 16.76 -21.03 -4.49
N LYS A 130 18.04 -21.14 -4.08
CA LYS A 130 19.11 -21.71 -4.94
C LYS A 130 19.20 -23.24 -4.97
N ASP A 131 18.52 -23.96 -4.09
CA ASP A 131 18.63 -25.43 -3.96
C ASP A 131 17.49 -26.23 -4.60
N GLY A 132 16.60 -25.58 -5.35
CA GLY A 132 15.54 -26.25 -6.13
C GLY A 132 14.28 -26.55 -5.33
N ASP A 133 14.09 -25.88 -4.19
CA ASP A 133 12.88 -25.97 -3.39
C ASP A 133 11.66 -25.39 -4.10
N ALA A 134 10.51 -26.04 -3.88
CA ALA A 134 9.23 -25.57 -4.37
C ALA A 134 8.76 -24.37 -3.54
N PHE A 135 8.60 -23.21 -4.19
CA PHE A 135 8.04 -22.01 -3.57
C PHE A 135 6.69 -21.61 -4.19
N VAL A 136 5.87 -20.94 -3.40
CA VAL A 136 4.65 -20.24 -3.83
C VAL A 136 4.99 -18.77 -4.02
N LEU A 137 4.53 -18.18 -5.12
CA LEU A 137 4.58 -16.74 -5.33
C LEU A 137 3.20 -16.17 -5.04
N ASP A 138 3.05 -15.44 -3.95
CA ASP A 138 1.85 -14.65 -3.69
C ASP A 138 2.01 -13.25 -4.26
N ILE A 139 0.92 -12.67 -4.76
CA ILE A 139 0.90 -11.32 -5.36
C ILE A 139 -0.36 -10.60 -4.92
N ASP A 140 -0.22 -9.71 -3.95
CA ASP A 140 -1.27 -8.76 -3.59
C ASP A 140 -1.34 -7.65 -4.64
N LEU A 141 -2.54 -7.37 -5.17
CA LEU A 141 -2.70 -6.35 -6.22
C LEU A 141 -2.62 -4.92 -5.67
N ASP A 142 -2.85 -4.74 -4.37
CA ASP A 142 -2.66 -3.46 -3.67
C ASP A 142 -1.20 -2.98 -3.67
N PHE A 143 -0.21 -3.87 -3.84
CA PHE A 143 1.19 -3.50 -4.06
C PHE A 143 1.37 -2.52 -5.25
N PHE A 144 0.53 -2.62 -6.28
CA PHE A 144 0.59 -1.76 -7.46
C PHE A 144 -0.17 -0.45 -7.28
N SER A 145 -1.19 -0.42 -6.40
CA SER A 145 -1.98 0.76 -6.05
C SER A 145 -2.77 0.46 -4.77
N VAL A 146 -2.54 1.23 -3.71
CA VAL A 146 -3.08 0.93 -2.37
C VAL A 146 -3.94 2.07 -1.85
N LYS A 147 -5.08 1.72 -1.25
CA LYS A 147 -6.04 2.63 -0.66
C LYS A 147 -6.32 2.20 0.78
N ASN A 148 -6.04 3.08 1.75
CA ASN A 148 -6.64 2.96 3.07
C ASN A 148 -8.16 3.30 2.97
N PRO A 149 -9.09 2.35 3.14
CA PRO A 149 -10.53 2.57 2.95
C PRO A 149 -11.13 3.42 4.07
N PHE A 150 -10.58 3.33 5.28
CA PHE A 150 -11.05 4.06 6.46
C PHE A 150 -10.93 5.58 6.31
N LYS A 151 -10.00 6.07 5.48
CA LYS A 151 -9.82 7.51 5.18
C LYS A 151 -10.97 8.13 4.36
N GLU A 152 -11.78 7.32 3.67
CA GLU A 152 -13.02 7.78 3.01
C GLU A 152 -14.24 7.57 3.91
N MET A 153 -14.22 6.52 4.73
CA MET A 153 -15.32 6.17 5.63
C MET A 153 -15.47 7.16 6.80
N PHE A 154 -14.34 7.57 7.39
CA PHE A 154 -14.28 8.44 8.57
C PHE A 154 -13.79 9.84 8.22
N THR A 155 -14.31 10.85 8.93
CA THR A 155 -13.79 12.21 8.84
C THR A 155 -12.41 12.28 9.49
N GLN A 156 -11.59 13.27 9.09
CA GLN A 156 -10.27 13.48 9.68
C GLN A 156 -10.28 13.65 11.20
N ASP A 157 -11.37 14.18 11.79
CA ASP A 157 -11.46 14.38 13.23
C ASP A 157 -11.94 13.11 13.96
N GLU A 158 -12.82 12.30 13.35
CA GLU A 158 -13.13 10.95 13.84
C GLU A 158 -11.88 10.06 13.81
N TYR A 159 -11.10 10.10 12.72
CA TYR A 159 -9.86 9.33 12.59
C TYR A 159 -8.80 9.74 13.63
N LYS A 160 -8.60 11.04 13.90
CA LYS A 160 -7.73 11.51 15.01
C LYS A 160 -8.19 11.03 16.38
N ILE A 161 -9.49 10.86 16.59
CA ILE A 161 -10.01 10.32 17.86
C ILE A 161 -9.67 8.82 17.96
N LEU A 162 -9.84 8.06 16.89
CA LEU A 162 -9.41 6.65 16.84
C LEU A 162 -7.90 6.52 17.12
N GLN A 163 -7.07 7.32 16.45
CA GLN A 163 -5.62 7.38 16.72
C GLN A 163 -5.27 7.67 18.19
N LYS A 164 -6.08 8.46 18.91
CA LYS A 164 -5.91 8.71 20.35
C LYS A 164 -6.34 7.51 21.19
N LEU A 165 -7.50 6.91 20.90
CA LEU A 165 -8.05 5.78 21.68
C LEU A 165 -7.17 4.53 21.55
N TYR A 166 -6.72 4.23 20.34
CA TYR A 166 -5.91 3.06 20.01
C TYR A 166 -4.40 3.29 20.16
N GLN A 167 -3.96 4.48 20.60
CA GLN A 167 -2.55 4.88 20.56
C GLN A 167 -1.60 3.84 21.18
N PHE A 168 -0.74 3.25 20.37
CA PHE A 168 0.36 2.41 20.85
C PHE A 168 1.64 3.25 20.98
N LYS A 169 2.16 3.36 22.19
CA LYS A 169 3.40 4.10 22.43
C LYS A 169 4.60 3.19 22.14
N LYS A 170 5.30 3.47 21.04
CA LYS A 170 6.59 2.81 20.72
C LYS A 170 7.53 2.85 21.94
N PRO A 171 8.03 1.70 22.38
CA PRO A 171 8.92 1.63 23.54
C PRO A 171 10.34 2.08 23.19
N ASP A 172 11.11 2.44 24.22
CA ASP A 172 12.46 2.97 24.05
C ASP A 172 13.46 1.88 23.60
N SER A 173 14.52 2.27 22.89
CA SER A 173 15.62 1.34 22.60
C SER A 173 16.33 0.91 23.90
N ASN A 174 16.65 -0.38 24.03
CA ASN A 174 17.21 -1.08 25.21
C ASN A 174 16.18 -1.60 26.25
N LEU A 175 15.21 -2.38 25.79
CA LEU A 175 14.26 -3.12 26.64
C LEU A 175 14.86 -4.46 27.10
N THR A 176 14.45 -4.92 28.27
CA THR A 176 14.58 -6.32 28.69
C THR A 176 13.38 -7.14 28.18
N GLU A 177 13.48 -8.47 28.28
CA GLU A 177 12.37 -9.37 27.98
C GLU A 177 11.17 -9.15 28.92
N GLU A 178 11.43 -8.84 30.19
CA GLU A 178 10.40 -8.48 31.18
C GLU A 178 9.66 -7.20 30.77
N ASP A 179 10.39 -6.15 30.32
CA ASP A 179 9.76 -4.93 29.79
C ASP A 179 8.89 -5.21 28.55
N LEU A 180 9.32 -6.12 27.66
CA LEU A 180 8.57 -6.49 26.46
C LEU A 180 7.26 -7.23 26.79
N VAL A 181 7.29 -8.14 27.78
CA VAL A 181 6.09 -8.81 28.29
C VAL A 181 5.12 -7.78 28.90
N ASP A 182 5.60 -6.90 29.78
CA ASP A 182 4.77 -5.84 30.38
C ASP A 182 4.13 -4.91 29.33
N ILE A 183 4.84 -4.60 28.24
CA ILE A 183 4.33 -3.81 27.10
C ILE A 183 3.22 -4.56 26.36
N VAL A 184 3.44 -5.84 26.03
CA VAL A 184 2.48 -6.69 25.32
C VAL A 184 1.24 -6.93 26.16
N ASP A 185 1.39 -7.29 27.43
CA ASP A 185 0.28 -7.47 28.36
C ASP A 185 -0.55 -6.19 28.45
N THR A 186 0.10 -5.02 28.64
CA THR A 186 -0.60 -3.72 28.69
C THR A 186 -1.35 -3.43 27.38
N ARG A 187 -0.76 -3.78 26.23
CA ARG A 187 -1.38 -3.58 24.92
C ARG A 187 -2.56 -4.52 24.69
N THR A 188 -2.42 -5.80 25.01
CA THR A 188 -3.51 -6.78 24.90
C THR A 188 -4.71 -6.38 25.75
N HIS A 189 -4.50 -5.98 27.02
CA HIS A 189 -5.60 -5.48 27.86
C HIS A 189 -6.26 -4.21 27.28
N GLN A 190 -5.48 -3.28 26.69
CA GLN A 190 -6.05 -2.11 26.00
C GLN A 190 -6.94 -2.51 24.81
N LEU A 191 -6.51 -3.50 24.03
CA LEU A 191 -7.26 -3.99 22.87
C LEU A 191 -8.54 -4.75 23.29
N GLU A 192 -8.46 -5.60 24.33
CA GLU A 192 -9.63 -6.29 24.91
C GLU A 192 -10.64 -5.30 25.53
N ASP A 193 -10.18 -4.26 26.23
CA ASP A 193 -11.04 -3.18 26.74
C ASP A 193 -11.73 -2.43 25.59
N LEU A 194 -11.02 -2.14 24.49
CA LEU A 194 -11.57 -1.47 23.32
C LEU A 194 -12.58 -2.37 22.57
N GLU A 195 -12.28 -3.64 22.35
CA GLU A 195 -13.20 -4.63 21.78
C GLU A 195 -14.49 -4.69 22.60
N ALA A 196 -14.40 -4.81 23.93
CA ALA A 196 -15.54 -4.82 24.83
C ALA A 196 -16.38 -3.52 24.74
N ILE A 197 -15.73 -2.35 24.67
CA ILE A 197 -16.42 -1.06 24.48
C ILE A 197 -17.22 -1.05 23.16
N PHE A 198 -16.63 -1.47 22.05
CA PHE A 198 -17.30 -1.42 20.75
C PHE A 198 -18.38 -2.50 20.60
N ALA A 199 -18.21 -3.67 21.23
CA ALA A 199 -19.26 -4.69 21.35
C ALA A 199 -20.49 -4.17 22.15
N ASP A 200 -20.27 -3.52 23.29
CA ASP A 200 -21.35 -2.88 24.07
C ASP A 200 -22.08 -1.79 23.26
N LEU A 201 -21.36 -1.05 22.40
CA LEU A 201 -21.96 -0.03 21.52
C LEU A 201 -22.78 -0.63 20.37
N CYS A 202 -22.44 -1.83 19.89
CA CYS A 202 -23.29 -2.60 18.97
C CYS A 202 -24.63 -2.99 19.61
N ASP A 203 -24.64 -3.32 20.90
CA ASP A 203 -25.86 -3.62 21.67
C ASP A 203 -26.66 -2.36 22.04
N GLY A 204 -26.00 -1.21 22.31
CA GLY A 204 -26.71 0.05 22.54
C GLY A 204 -25.84 1.28 22.84
N ASP A 205 -25.77 2.20 21.87
CA ASP A 205 -25.04 3.48 21.90
C ASP A 205 -25.76 4.65 22.65
N GLY A 206 -26.46 4.31 23.75
CA GLY A 206 -27.16 5.27 24.59
C GLY A 206 -26.21 6.17 25.39
N GLU A 207 -26.64 7.41 25.69
CA GLU A 207 -25.84 8.39 26.45
C GLU A 207 -25.31 7.80 27.77
N GLU A 208 -26.10 6.98 28.48
CA GLU A 208 -25.66 6.30 29.71
C GLU A 208 -24.49 5.33 29.46
N THR A 209 -24.61 4.42 28.48
CA THR A 209 -23.55 3.48 28.08
C THR A 209 -22.26 4.21 27.70
N VAL A 210 -22.37 5.23 26.85
CA VAL A 210 -21.22 5.99 26.35
C VAL A 210 -20.53 6.76 27.48
N GLN A 211 -21.28 7.33 28.43
CA GLN A 211 -20.72 8.07 29.58
C GLN A 211 -20.11 7.14 30.64
N ILE A 212 -20.63 5.91 30.81
CA ILE A 212 -20.00 4.89 31.65
C ILE A 212 -18.60 4.57 31.10
N TRP A 213 -18.50 4.20 29.82
CA TRP A 213 -17.21 3.86 29.20
C TRP A 213 -16.26 5.06 29.11
N ALA A 214 -16.75 6.25 28.78
CA ALA A 214 -15.93 7.47 28.74
C ALA A 214 -15.47 7.98 30.12
N SER A 215 -15.98 7.41 31.22
CA SER A 215 -15.48 7.66 32.58
C SER A 215 -14.19 6.88 32.89
N ASN A 216 -13.82 5.90 32.06
CA ASN A 216 -12.57 5.16 32.20
C ASN A 216 -11.37 6.03 31.73
N PRO A 217 -10.21 5.98 32.40
CA PRO A 217 -9.03 6.74 32.00
C PRO A 217 -8.63 6.48 30.53
N GLY A 218 -8.40 7.54 29.75
CA GLY A 218 -8.04 7.45 28.33
C GLY A 218 -9.24 7.44 27.37
N MET A 219 -10.43 7.05 27.85
CA MET A 219 -11.65 6.92 27.03
C MET A 219 -12.46 8.22 26.91
N GLU A 220 -11.92 9.36 27.36
CA GLU A 220 -12.67 10.64 27.38
C GLU A 220 -13.07 11.13 25.98
N SER A 221 -12.42 10.60 24.94
CA SER A 221 -12.72 10.93 23.53
C SER A 221 -13.78 10.01 22.90
N LEU A 222 -14.31 9.02 23.62
CA LEU A 222 -15.39 8.16 23.12
C LEU A 222 -16.70 8.94 22.90
N VAL A 223 -17.07 9.84 23.82
CA VAL A 223 -18.27 10.71 23.70
C VAL A 223 -18.27 11.52 22.40
N PRO A 224 -17.24 12.34 22.07
CA PRO A 224 -17.23 13.10 20.81
C PRO A 224 -17.14 12.22 19.56
N LEU A 225 -16.52 11.03 19.62
CA LEU A 225 -16.55 10.07 18.50
C LEU A 225 -17.99 9.61 18.21
N VAL A 226 -18.66 9.06 19.21
CA VAL A 226 -20.04 8.56 19.10
C VAL A 226 -21.00 9.68 18.66
N GLN A 227 -20.86 10.89 19.21
CA GLN A 227 -21.67 12.05 18.81
C GLN A 227 -21.41 12.47 17.35
N SER A 228 -20.18 12.36 16.84
CA SER A 228 -19.87 12.65 15.43
C SER A 228 -20.48 11.61 14.50
N LEU A 229 -20.30 10.33 14.82
CA LEU A 229 -20.84 9.21 14.05
C LEU A 229 -22.37 9.28 13.95
N LYS A 230 -23.08 9.39 15.08
CA LYS A 230 -24.56 9.49 15.15
C LYS A 230 -25.14 10.74 14.47
N LYS A 231 -24.32 11.77 14.23
CA LYS A 231 -24.72 12.97 13.46
C LYS A 231 -24.67 12.73 11.95
N ARG A 232 -23.84 11.80 11.50
CA ARG A 232 -23.55 11.52 10.09
C ARG A 232 -24.17 10.20 9.59
N MET A 233 -24.47 9.28 10.51
CA MET A 233 -25.01 7.94 10.27
C MET A 233 -26.22 7.71 11.17
N GLU A 234 -27.30 7.12 10.65
CA GLU A 234 -28.50 6.80 11.44
C GLU A 234 -28.24 5.68 12.46
N VAL A 235 -27.45 4.69 12.05
CA VAL A 235 -26.87 3.64 12.90
C VAL A 235 -25.39 3.55 12.54
N PRO A 236 -24.47 3.93 13.43
CA PRO A 236 -23.03 3.72 13.22
C PRO A 236 -22.68 2.24 13.20
N ASP A 237 -21.75 1.86 12.34
CA ASP A 237 -21.17 0.51 12.30
C ASP A 237 -19.98 0.45 13.29
N TYR A 238 -20.26 0.10 14.54
CA TYR A 238 -19.27 0.11 15.62
C TYR A 238 -18.21 -0.98 15.48
N GLU A 239 -18.54 -2.09 14.83
CA GLU A 239 -17.56 -3.11 14.42
C GLU A 239 -16.54 -2.49 13.46
N MET A 240 -17.02 -1.83 12.40
CA MET A 240 -16.13 -1.17 11.43
C MET A 240 -15.33 0.00 12.05
N VAL A 241 -15.86 0.67 13.08
CA VAL A 241 -15.14 1.68 13.87
C VAL A 241 -14.01 1.04 14.69
N HIS A 242 -14.24 -0.15 15.27
CA HIS A 242 -13.21 -0.93 15.97
C HIS A 242 -12.10 -1.36 15.01
N GLN A 243 -12.47 -1.99 13.89
CA GLN A 243 -11.53 -2.41 12.83
C GLN A 243 -10.68 -1.23 12.32
N ALA A 244 -11.28 -0.06 12.07
CA ALA A 244 -10.53 1.14 11.70
C ALA A 244 -9.54 1.60 12.79
N GLY A 245 -9.93 1.50 14.06
CA GLY A 245 -9.11 1.82 15.22
C GLY A 245 -7.84 0.96 15.32
N LEU A 246 -7.98 -0.36 15.15
CA LEU A 246 -6.87 -1.32 15.15
C LEU A 246 -5.76 -0.97 14.15
N THR A 247 -6.09 -0.26 13.06
CA THR A 247 -5.18 0.03 11.95
C THR A 247 -4.57 1.45 11.94
N CYS A 248 -4.66 2.18 13.05
CA CYS A 248 -4.20 3.57 13.14
C CYS A 248 -3.46 3.93 14.45
N ASP A 249 -2.89 2.94 15.14
CA ASP A 249 -2.36 3.05 16.50
C ASP A 249 -0.97 3.74 16.63
N TYR A 250 0.02 3.31 15.85
CA TYR A 250 1.38 3.85 15.78
C TYR A 250 1.80 4.18 14.34
N SER A 251 1.17 3.51 13.36
CA SER A 251 1.27 3.78 11.93
C SER A 251 -0.09 3.61 11.28
N GLU A 252 -0.46 4.51 10.40
CA GLU A 252 -1.65 4.36 9.55
C GLU A 252 -1.39 3.36 8.43
N LEU A 253 -2.44 2.67 7.96
CA LEU A 253 -2.34 1.87 6.74
C LEU A 253 -1.87 2.69 5.53
N PRO A 254 -1.10 2.07 4.61
CA PRO A 254 -0.68 2.70 3.36
C PRO A 254 -1.84 3.30 2.56
N HIS A 255 -1.58 4.43 1.89
CA HIS A 255 -2.54 5.07 1.00
C HIS A 255 -1.77 5.82 -0.10
N HIS A 256 -1.71 5.21 -1.29
CA HIS A 256 -1.18 5.77 -2.52
C HIS A 256 -1.93 5.12 -3.69
N ILE A 257 -2.96 5.82 -4.19
CA ILE A 257 -3.66 5.42 -5.41
C ILE A 257 -2.78 5.81 -6.60
N SER A 258 -2.11 4.81 -7.17
CA SER A 258 -1.13 4.98 -8.24
C SER A 258 -1.75 5.48 -9.54
N THR A 259 -0.99 6.25 -10.34
CA THR A 259 -1.39 6.53 -11.73
C THR A 259 -1.18 5.30 -12.63
N GLU A 260 -1.78 5.29 -13.82
CA GLU A 260 -1.58 4.21 -14.80
C GLU A 260 -0.10 4.05 -15.17
N GLU A 261 0.65 5.16 -15.30
CA GLU A 261 2.08 5.16 -15.57
C GLU A 261 2.91 4.60 -14.41
N GLU A 262 2.51 4.87 -13.16
CA GLU A 262 3.14 4.30 -11.97
C GLU A 262 2.90 2.77 -11.88
N ILE A 263 1.66 2.34 -12.14
CA ILE A 263 1.29 0.92 -12.25
C ILE A 263 2.13 0.23 -13.34
N GLU A 264 2.24 0.82 -14.54
CA GLU A 264 3.07 0.26 -15.61
C GLU A 264 4.55 0.15 -15.24
N CYS A 265 5.12 1.16 -14.56
CA CYS A 265 6.49 1.11 -14.08
C CYS A 265 6.70 0.01 -13.02
N LEU A 266 5.75 -0.19 -12.09
CA LEU A 266 5.80 -1.24 -11.07
C LEU A 266 5.62 -2.63 -11.67
N ILE A 267 4.67 -2.83 -12.59
CA ILE A 267 4.49 -4.06 -13.37
C ILE A 267 5.78 -4.41 -14.12
N GLN A 268 6.44 -3.42 -14.71
CA GLN A 268 7.71 -3.61 -15.41
C GLN A 268 8.87 -3.95 -14.44
N SER A 269 8.89 -3.38 -13.24
CA SER A 269 9.84 -3.76 -12.17
C SER A 269 9.65 -5.22 -11.74
N VAL A 270 8.40 -5.62 -11.46
CA VAL A 270 8.06 -7.00 -11.07
C VAL A 270 8.41 -7.99 -12.17
N TYR A 271 8.17 -7.65 -13.45
CA TYR A 271 8.65 -8.47 -14.57
C TYR A 271 10.17 -8.70 -14.51
N TYR A 272 10.98 -7.66 -14.29
CA TYR A 272 12.44 -7.80 -14.21
C TYR A 272 12.91 -8.54 -12.95
N LEU A 273 12.21 -8.40 -11.84
CA LEU A 273 12.45 -9.18 -10.63
C LEU A 273 12.22 -10.67 -10.91
N LEU A 274 10.99 -11.04 -11.28
CA LEU A 274 10.57 -12.42 -11.51
C LEU A 274 11.37 -13.11 -12.64
N LYS A 275 11.76 -12.37 -13.69
CA LYS A 275 12.60 -12.88 -14.79
C LYS A 275 13.94 -13.46 -14.32
N ASN A 276 14.47 -12.98 -13.19
CA ASN A 276 15.74 -13.43 -12.64
C ASN A 276 15.58 -14.52 -11.55
N LEU A 277 14.35 -14.90 -11.21
CA LEU A 277 14.05 -15.94 -10.22
C LEU A 277 13.71 -17.28 -10.89
N PRO A 278 13.80 -18.41 -10.16
CA PRO A 278 13.26 -19.69 -10.63
C PRO A 278 11.73 -19.62 -10.83
N LYS A 279 11.19 -20.49 -11.68
CA LYS A 279 9.73 -20.56 -11.89
C LYS A 279 9.04 -21.05 -10.59
N PRO A 280 8.02 -20.33 -10.07
CA PRO A 280 7.27 -20.77 -8.90
C PRO A 280 6.46 -22.05 -9.17
N THR A 281 6.13 -22.78 -8.11
CA THR A 281 5.31 -24.00 -8.19
C THR A 281 3.82 -23.67 -8.28
N LEU A 282 3.39 -22.64 -7.56
CA LEU A 282 2.05 -22.09 -7.56
C LEU A 282 2.17 -20.55 -7.55
N VAL A 283 1.24 -19.87 -8.21
CA VAL A 283 1.06 -18.43 -8.06
C VAL A 283 -0.33 -18.20 -7.47
N THR A 284 -0.40 -17.48 -6.36
CA THR A 284 -1.63 -16.94 -5.79
C THR A 284 -1.68 -15.44 -6.05
N ILE A 285 -2.90 -14.88 -6.14
CA ILE A 285 -3.11 -13.46 -6.39
C ILE A 285 -4.26 -13.00 -5.48
N ALA A 286 -3.96 -12.15 -4.50
CA ALA A 286 -4.98 -11.48 -3.71
C ALA A 286 -5.43 -10.21 -4.45
N ARG A 287 -6.73 -10.11 -4.74
CA ARG A 287 -7.29 -8.93 -5.41
C ARG A 287 -7.47 -7.72 -4.49
N SER A 288 -7.54 -7.94 -3.18
CA SER A 288 -7.79 -6.93 -2.14
C SER A 288 -8.92 -5.94 -2.50
N SER A 289 -9.98 -6.43 -3.14
CA SER A 289 -11.04 -5.61 -3.75
C SER A 289 -12.43 -5.82 -3.13
N LEU A 290 -12.52 -6.58 -2.03
CA LEU A 290 -13.75 -6.73 -1.23
C LEU A 290 -13.68 -5.90 0.07
N ASP A 291 -12.46 -5.55 0.45
CA ASP A 291 -12.00 -4.73 1.58
C ASP A 291 -11.47 -3.36 1.11
N ASP A 292 -11.57 -3.06 -0.19
CA ASP A 292 -11.19 -1.79 -0.83
C ASP A 292 -9.71 -1.37 -0.68
N TYR A 293 -8.80 -2.29 -0.33
CA TYR A 293 -7.36 -2.00 -0.23
C TYR A 293 -6.69 -1.81 -1.60
N CYS A 294 -7.07 -2.58 -2.62
CA CYS A 294 -6.78 -2.29 -4.01
C CYS A 294 -7.97 -1.52 -4.61
N PRO A 295 -7.77 -0.32 -5.20
CA PRO A 295 -8.85 0.48 -5.77
C PRO A 295 -9.74 -0.33 -6.74
N PRO A 296 -11.07 -0.44 -6.49
CA PRO A 296 -11.97 -1.25 -7.32
C PRO A 296 -12.03 -0.84 -8.79
N GLU A 297 -11.72 0.42 -9.10
CA GLU A 297 -11.64 0.95 -10.46
C GLU A 297 -10.31 0.62 -11.19
N GLN A 298 -9.30 0.11 -10.48
CA GLN A 298 -7.99 -0.27 -11.03
C GLN A 298 -7.71 -1.78 -10.99
N VAL A 299 -8.29 -2.52 -10.04
CA VAL A 299 -7.97 -3.94 -9.76
C VAL A 299 -7.99 -4.83 -11.00
N ASP A 300 -8.98 -4.71 -11.89
CA ASP A 300 -9.07 -5.54 -13.09
C ASP A 300 -7.95 -5.24 -14.10
N SER A 301 -7.60 -3.96 -14.30
CA SER A 301 -6.47 -3.53 -15.15
C SER A 301 -5.15 -4.05 -14.60
N ILE A 302 -4.94 -3.93 -13.29
CA ILE A 302 -3.74 -4.45 -12.61
C ILE A 302 -3.66 -5.97 -12.77
N GLN A 303 -4.76 -6.70 -12.53
CA GLN A 303 -4.82 -8.15 -12.67
C GLN A 303 -4.47 -8.60 -14.10
N GLU A 304 -5.03 -7.95 -15.13
CA GLU A 304 -4.71 -8.25 -16.53
C GLU A 304 -3.22 -8.02 -16.85
N LYS A 305 -2.64 -6.92 -16.36
CA LYS A 305 -1.20 -6.63 -16.54
C LYS A 305 -0.32 -7.67 -15.83
N VAL A 306 -0.66 -8.07 -14.60
CA VAL A 306 0.06 -9.12 -13.84
C VAL A 306 -0.02 -10.47 -14.56
N LEU A 307 -1.21 -10.89 -15.01
CA LEU A 307 -1.39 -12.12 -15.78
C LEU A 307 -0.62 -12.08 -17.12
N GLY A 308 -0.54 -10.91 -17.76
CA GLY A 308 0.29 -10.68 -18.94
C GLY A 308 1.79 -10.90 -18.68
N VAL A 309 2.31 -10.37 -17.57
CA VAL A 309 3.71 -10.60 -17.12
C VAL A 309 3.95 -12.08 -16.82
N LEU A 310 3.08 -12.73 -16.05
CA LEU A 310 3.20 -14.14 -15.69
C LEU A 310 3.17 -15.05 -16.94
N SER A 311 2.29 -14.78 -17.89
CA SER A 311 2.19 -15.53 -19.15
C SER A 311 3.44 -15.32 -20.03
N SER A 312 3.96 -14.09 -20.09
CA SER A 312 5.21 -13.75 -20.80
C SER A 312 6.43 -14.49 -20.24
N LEU A 313 6.50 -14.66 -18.92
CA LEU A 313 7.62 -15.33 -18.24
C LEU A 313 7.49 -16.86 -18.20
N TYR A 314 6.27 -17.38 -17.99
CA TYR A 314 6.06 -18.78 -17.62
C TYR A 314 5.27 -19.61 -18.65
N GLY A 315 4.78 -18.99 -19.72
CA GLY A 315 4.04 -19.61 -20.82
C GLY A 315 2.53 -19.65 -20.59
N THR A 316 1.86 -20.68 -21.11
CA THR A 316 0.43 -20.88 -20.89
C THR A 316 0.13 -21.06 -19.39
N LEU A 317 -0.81 -20.26 -18.88
CA LEU A 317 -1.27 -20.32 -17.49
C LEU A 317 -2.56 -21.17 -17.41
N ASP A 318 -2.71 -21.91 -16.30
CA ASP A 318 -3.97 -22.55 -15.90
C ASP A 318 -4.57 -21.70 -14.78
N THR A 319 -5.46 -20.77 -15.14
CA THR A 319 -5.94 -19.72 -14.23
C THR A 319 -7.32 -20.06 -13.68
N HIS A 320 -7.44 -20.12 -12.35
CA HIS A 320 -8.68 -20.40 -11.64
C HIS A 320 -9.17 -19.13 -10.93
N LEU A 321 -10.27 -18.56 -11.40
CA LEU A 321 -10.82 -17.29 -10.87
C LEU A 321 -11.91 -17.59 -9.84
N VAL A 322 -11.51 -17.95 -8.62
CA VAL A 322 -12.42 -18.40 -7.53
C VAL A 322 -13.58 -17.43 -7.30
N TYR A 323 -13.31 -16.11 -7.31
CA TYR A 323 -14.31 -15.05 -7.15
C TYR A 323 -15.38 -15.00 -8.26
N SER A 324 -15.17 -15.68 -9.39
CA SER A 324 -16.14 -15.76 -10.50
C SER A 324 -17.08 -16.96 -10.41
N GLU A 325 -16.80 -17.93 -9.53
CA GLU A 325 -17.64 -19.13 -9.37
C GLU A 325 -18.89 -18.84 -8.50
N GLU A 326 -18.86 -17.78 -7.69
CA GLU A 326 -19.98 -17.32 -6.87
C GLU A 326 -21.00 -16.47 -7.65
N SER A 327 -21.60 -17.07 -8.68
CA SER A 327 -22.92 -16.63 -9.16
C SER A 327 -23.98 -17.20 -8.20
N PRO A 328 -24.68 -16.39 -7.37
CA PRO A 328 -25.74 -16.93 -6.53
C PRO A 328 -26.83 -17.56 -7.40
N PRO A 329 -27.33 -18.77 -7.08
CA PRO A 329 -28.44 -19.36 -7.81
C PRO A 329 -29.70 -18.49 -7.67
N CYS A 330 -30.33 -18.19 -8.82
CA CYS A 330 -31.57 -17.40 -8.93
C CYS A 330 -32.77 -18.02 -8.21
#